data_AF-A0A956LN19-F1
#
_entry.id   AF-A0A956LN19-F1
#
_cell.length_a   1.000
_cell.length_b   1.000
_cell.length_c   1.000
_cell.angle_alpha   90.00
_cell.angle_beta   90.00
_cell.angle_gamma   90.00
#
_symmetry.space_group_name_H-M   'P 1'
#
loop_
_entity.id
_entity.type
_entity.pdbx_description
1 polymer ?
#
loop_
_entity_poly.entity_id
_entity_poly.type
_entity_poly.pdbx_seq_one_letter_code
_entity_poly.pdbx_strand_id
1 'polypeptide(L)'
;MAVAIDKLDPVSGRKDLVEGNPSFHEVTEAVCSPIENPSPRWWIAFMISASVLGIFGFAVVYLIYEGVGLWGLNNPVDWGYAIVNFVFWVGIGHAGTLISAILFLFRQKWRTSINRAAEAMTIFAVICALQFPIFHTGRPWMAAYWLLPLPNQMDMWPNFRSPLLWDVFAVGTYFTV
;
A
#
# COMPACT_ATOMS: atom_id res chain seq x y z
N MET A 1 -43.13 5.37 -6.94
CA MET A 1 -43.24 6.81 -7.23
C MET A 1 -42.27 7.10 -8.37
N ALA A 2 -42.75 7.53 -9.53
CA ALA A 2 -41.88 7.77 -10.69
C ALA A 2 -40.96 8.96 -10.38
N VAL A 3 -39.65 8.75 -10.41
CA VAL A 3 -38.65 9.81 -10.26
C VAL A 3 -38.83 10.77 -11.43
N ALA A 4 -39.20 12.02 -11.15
CA ALA A 4 -39.29 13.04 -12.18
C ALA A 4 -37.90 13.24 -12.79
N ILE A 5 -37.76 12.88 -14.07
CA ILE A 5 -36.49 13.03 -14.79
C ILE A 5 -36.34 14.52 -15.13
N ASP A 6 -35.52 15.21 -14.33
CA ASP A 6 -35.04 16.54 -14.69
C ASP A 6 -34.05 16.40 -15.85
N LYS A 7 -34.46 16.86 -17.04
CA LYS A 7 -33.64 16.77 -18.26
C LYS A 7 -32.39 17.64 -18.21
N LEU A 8 -32.32 18.59 -17.27
CA LEU A 8 -31.17 19.49 -17.10
C LEU A 8 -30.16 18.95 -16.08
N ASP A 9 -30.55 17.99 -15.26
CA ASP A 9 -29.64 17.34 -14.32
C ASP A 9 -28.96 16.11 -14.97
N PRO A 10 -27.64 16.16 -15.27
CA PRO A 10 -26.91 15.06 -15.91
C PRO A 10 -26.80 13.79 -15.06
N VAL A 11 -27.23 13.83 -13.78
CA VAL A 11 -27.33 12.66 -12.90
C VAL A 11 -28.78 12.18 -12.67
N SER A 12 -29.77 12.83 -13.28
CA SER A 12 -31.17 12.41 -13.17
C SER A 12 -31.38 10.98 -13.69
N GLY A 13 -32.16 10.19 -12.95
CA GLY A 13 -32.45 8.78 -13.28
C GLY A 13 -31.36 7.77 -12.92
N ARG A 14 -30.24 8.19 -12.29
CA ARG A 14 -29.26 7.25 -11.71
C ARG A 14 -29.82 6.60 -10.45
N LYS A 15 -29.40 5.36 -10.19
CA LYS A 15 -29.68 4.68 -8.91
C LYS A 15 -28.98 5.40 -7.76
N ASP A 16 -29.63 5.41 -6.61
CA ASP A 16 -29.05 5.90 -5.37
C ASP A 16 -27.82 5.07 -5.00
N LEU A 17 -26.77 5.74 -4.52
CA LEU A 17 -25.51 5.09 -4.11
C LEU A 17 -25.61 4.47 -2.71
N VAL A 18 -26.55 4.95 -1.91
CA VAL A 18 -26.83 4.46 -0.56
C VAL A 18 -28.33 4.19 -0.50
N GLU A 19 -28.69 2.91 -0.36
CA GLU A 19 -30.08 2.50 -0.26
C GLU A 19 -30.63 2.75 1.15
N GLY A 20 -31.94 2.95 1.27
CA GLY A 20 -32.62 3.12 2.56
C GLY A 20 -32.57 4.52 3.16
N ASN A 21 -31.84 5.48 2.57
CA ASN A 21 -31.72 6.87 3.03
C ASN A 21 -31.38 7.00 4.53
N PRO A 22 -30.28 6.40 5.01
CA PRO A 22 -29.91 6.47 6.42
C PRO A 22 -29.59 7.90 6.85
N SER A 23 -29.95 8.24 8.09
CA SER A 23 -29.55 9.46 8.76
C SER A 23 -28.05 9.47 9.11
N PHE A 24 -27.48 10.65 9.37
CA PHE A 24 -26.07 10.77 9.75
C PHE A 24 -25.72 9.99 11.03
N HIS A 25 -26.66 9.88 11.97
CA HIS A 25 -26.46 9.10 13.18
C HIS A 25 -26.36 7.60 12.87
N GLU A 26 -27.25 7.07 12.04
CA GLU A 26 -27.22 5.65 11.63
C GLU A 26 -25.93 5.29 10.89
N VAL A 27 -25.42 6.17 10.03
CA VAL A 27 -24.12 5.97 9.37
C VAL A 27 -22.98 5.91 10.39
N THR A 28 -23.01 6.79 11.41
CA THR A 28 -21.99 6.82 12.46
C THR A 28 -22.00 5.53 13.26
N GLU A 29 -23.17 5.11 13.74
CA GLU A 29 -23.34 3.84 14.47
C GLU A 29 -22.89 2.63 13.64
N ALA A 30 -23.23 2.59 12.35
CA ALA A 30 -22.82 1.49 11.47
C ALA A 30 -21.30 1.40 11.28
N VAL A 31 -20.60 2.53 11.23
CA VAL A 31 -19.13 2.57 11.07
C VAL A 31 -18.41 2.31 12.40
N CYS A 32 -18.93 2.80 13.52
CA CYS A 32 -18.33 2.63 14.84
C CYS A 32 -18.57 1.23 15.44
N SER A 33 -19.73 0.63 15.16
CA SER A 33 -20.13 -0.65 15.76
C SER A 33 -19.08 -1.79 15.62
N PRO A 34 -18.43 -2.01 14.45
CA PRO A 34 -17.36 -3.02 14.33
C PRO A 34 -16.12 -2.75 15.18
N ILE A 35 -15.87 -1.48 15.54
CA ILE A 35 -14.72 -1.06 16.37
C ILE A 35 -15.05 -1.24 17.86
N GLU A 36 -16.26 -0.85 18.25
CA GLU A 36 -16.71 -0.92 19.65
C GLU A 36 -17.03 -2.35 20.10
N ASN A 37 -17.51 -3.18 19.18
CA ASN A 37 -17.91 -4.57 19.45
C ASN A 37 -17.18 -5.54 18.51
N PRO A 38 -15.86 -5.72 18.67
CA PRO A 38 -15.07 -6.54 17.77
C PRO A 38 -15.52 -8.00 17.83
N SER A 39 -15.92 -8.53 16.67
CA SER A 39 -16.36 -9.93 16.59
C SER A 39 -15.20 -10.90 16.90
N PRO A 40 -15.45 -12.08 17.49
CA PRO A 40 -14.42 -13.10 17.68
C PRO A 40 -13.70 -13.51 16.38
N ARG A 41 -14.37 -13.41 15.23
CA ARG A 41 -13.78 -13.69 13.91
C ARG A 41 -12.66 -12.72 13.56
N TRP A 42 -12.75 -11.46 13.99
CA TRP A 42 -11.70 -10.47 13.79
C TRP A 42 -10.42 -10.89 14.51
N TRP A 43 -10.52 -11.35 15.76
CA TRP A 43 -9.39 -11.84 16.53
C TRP A 43 -8.75 -13.09 15.91
N ILE A 44 -9.55 -14.01 15.38
CA ILE A 44 -9.03 -15.19 14.66
C ILE A 44 -8.22 -14.76 13.43
N ALA A 45 -8.77 -13.86 12.60
CA ALA A 45 -8.07 -13.35 11.42
C ALA A 45 -6.78 -12.62 11.83
N PHE A 46 -6.84 -11.76 12.85
CA PHE A 46 -5.68 -11.04 13.37
C PHE A 46 -4.57 -12.00 13.84
N MET A 47 -4.91 -13.03 14.62
CA MET A 47 -3.92 -14.00 15.12
C MET A 47 -3.28 -14.80 13.98
N ILE A 48 -4.03 -15.16 12.94
CA ILE A 48 -3.48 -15.82 11.75
C ILE A 48 -2.51 -14.87 11.04
N SER A 49 -2.93 -13.63 10.78
CA SER A 49 -2.07 -12.63 10.12
C SER A 49 -0.81 -12.33 10.93
N ALA A 50 -0.93 -12.20 12.26
CA ALA A 50 0.20 -11.99 13.16
C ALA A 50 1.17 -13.19 13.17
N SER A 51 0.64 -14.41 13.10
CA SER A 51 1.47 -15.62 13.03
C SER A 51 2.26 -15.68 11.71
N VAL A 52 1.62 -15.37 10.58
CA VAL A 52 2.29 -15.30 9.27
C VAL A 52 3.33 -14.17 9.26
N LEU A 53 3.03 -13.02 9.88
CA LEU A 53 4.00 -11.93 10.06
C LEU A 53 5.20 -12.37 10.91
N GLY A 54 4.98 -13.19 11.95
CA GLY A 54 6.05 -13.79 12.75
C GLY A 54 6.97 -14.69 11.94
N ILE A 55 6.39 -15.55 11.08
CA ILE A 55 7.16 -16.39 10.14
C ILE A 55 7.98 -15.51 9.18
N PHE A 56 7.37 -14.45 8.66
CA PHE A 56 8.05 -13.49 7.80
C PHE A 56 9.24 -12.81 8.52
N GLY A 57 9.04 -12.33 9.75
CA GLY A 57 10.10 -11.73 10.56
C GLY A 57 11.28 -12.69 10.79
N PHE A 58 10.99 -13.95 11.09
CA PHE A 58 12.02 -14.98 11.19
C PHE A 58 12.76 -15.18 9.86
N ALA A 59 12.04 -15.27 8.73
CA ALA A 59 12.63 -15.43 7.41
C ALA A 59 13.55 -14.26 7.02
N VAL A 60 13.19 -13.02 7.37
CA VAL A 60 14.03 -11.84 7.16
C VAL A 60 15.31 -11.89 8.00
N VAL A 61 15.21 -12.26 9.28
CA VAL A 61 16.39 -12.40 10.14
C VAL A 61 17.33 -13.47 9.59
N TYR A 62 16.78 -14.61 9.16
CA TYR A 62 17.55 -15.70 8.57
C TYR A 62 18.22 -15.27 7.25
N LEU A 63 17.51 -14.52 6.40
CA LEU A 63 18.06 -13.94 5.18
C LEU A 63 19.23 -12.99 5.45
N ILE A 64 19.14 -12.14 6.47
CA ILE A 64 20.22 -11.21 6.83
C ILE A 64 21.45 -11.96 7.36
N TYR A 65 21.22 -13.06 8.09
CA TYR A 65 22.28 -13.87 8.68
C TYR A 65 23.03 -14.71 7.63
N GLU A 66 22.31 -15.46 6.78
CA GLU A 66 22.90 -16.33 5.75
C GLU A 66 23.28 -15.57 4.47
N GLY A 67 22.52 -14.52 4.13
CA GLY A 67 22.70 -13.71 2.93
C GLY A 67 21.72 -14.04 1.80
N VAL A 68 21.71 -13.17 0.78
CA VAL A 68 20.76 -13.21 -0.36
C VAL A 68 20.88 -14.46 -1.24
N GLY A 69 21.96 -15.22 -1.13
CA GLY A 69 22.13 -16.49 -1.83
C GLY A 69 21.07 -17.54 -1.46
N LEU A 70 20.43 -17.41 -0.28
CA LEU A 70 19.33 -18.27 0.16
C LEU A 70 18.16 -18.28 -0.83
N TRP A 71 17.95 -17.20 -1.58
CA TRP A 71 16.88 -17.11 -2.57
C TRP A 71 17.11 -17.96 -3.82
N GLY A 72 18.26 -18.62 -3.95
CA GLY A 72 18.55 -19.46 -5.11
C GLY A 72 18.68 -18.68 -6.42
N LEU A 73 19.08 -17.40 -6.32
CA LEU A 73 19.42 -16.58 -7.47
C LEU A 73 20.62 -17.19 -8.19
N ASN A 74 20.66 -17.10 -9.51
CA ASN A 74 21.72 -17.67 -10.31
C ASN A 74 22.16 -16.66 -11.37
N ASN A 75 23.42 -16.64 -11.76
CA ASN A 75 23.83 -15.84 -12.90
C ASN A 75 23.38 -16.55 -14.19
N PRO A 76 22.61 -15.91 -15.09
CA PRO A 76 22.44 -14.46 -15.25
C PRO A 76 21.15 -13.84 -14.68
N VAL A 77 20.30 -14.61 -13.99
CA VAL A 77 19.06 -14.14 -13.35
C VAL A 77 19.31 -13.79 -11.88
N ASP A 78 19.94 -12.65 -11.66
CA ASP A 78 20.25 -12.15 -10.31
C ASP A 78 19.03 -11.55 -9.59
N TRP A 79 17.91 -11.40 -10.31
CA TRP A 79 16.68 -10.76 -9.84
C TRP A 79 15.53 -11.76 -9.92
N GLY A 80 14.93 -12.06 -8.77
CA GLY A 80 13.85 -13.06 -8.66
C GLY A 80 12.64 -12.51 -7.93
N TYR A 81 12.10 -13.32 -7.01
CA TYR A 81 10.88 -12.99 -6.27
C TYR A 81 10.92 -11.66 -5.52
N ALA A 82 12.09 -11.18 -5.09
CA ALA A 82 12.21 -9.91 -4.39
C ALA A 82 11.71 -8.73 -5.25
N ILE A 83 12.19 -8.59 -6.48
CA ILE A 83 11.69 -7.52 -7.36
C ILE A 83 10.28 -7.79 -7.87
N VAL A 84 9.95 -9.05 -8.18
CA VAL A 84 8.59 -9.41 -8.63
C VAL A 84 7.57 -8.97 -7.59
N ASN A 85 7.83 -9.26 -6.31
CA ASN A 85 6.95 -8.84 -5.22
C ASN A 85 7.02 -7.33 -4.97
N PHE A 86 8.18 -6.69 -5.10
CA PHE A 86 8.29 -5.23 -5.02
C PHE A 86 7.34 -4.54 -6.01
N VAL A 87 7.44 -4.87 -7.30
CA VAL A 87 6.60 -4.27 -8.35
C VAL A 87 5.14 -4.64 -8.16
N PHE A 88 4.86 -5.88 -7.73
CA PHE A 88 3.50 -6.33 -7.43
C PHE A 88 2.84 -5.49 -6.32
N TRP A 89 3.54 -5.30 -5.19
CA TRP A 89 3.03 -4.52 -4.07
C TRP A 89 2.87 -3.04 -4.41
N VAL A 90 3.81 -2.46 -5.16
CA VAL A 90 3.66 -1.09 -5.70
C VAL A 90 2.42 -1.00 -6.61
N GLY A 91 2.20 -2.00 -7.46
CA GLY A 91 1.03 -2.09 -8.34
C GLY A 91 -0.29 -2.11 -7.58
N ILE A 92 -0.38 -2.89 -6.49
CA ILE A 92 -1.56 -2.88 -5.59
C ILE A 92 -1.75 -1.48 -4.99
N GLY A 93 -0.66 -0.84 -4.57
CA GLY A 93 -0.70 0.50 -4.00
C GLY A 93 -1.34 1.54 -4.92
N HIS A 94 -1.08 1.48 -6.23
CA HIS A 94 -1.62 2.44 -7.21
C HIS A 94 -3.14 2.37 -7.38
N ALA A 95 -3.75 1.20 -7.17
CA ALA A 95 -5.20 1.08 -7.27
C ALA A 95 -5.92 1.97 -6.24
N GLY A 96 -5.38 2.07 -5.01
CA GLY A 96 -6.00 2.88 -3.97
C GLY A 96 -5.89 4.39 -4.21
N THR A 97 -4.74 4.87 -4.72
CA THR A 97 -4.58 6.30 -5.04
C THR A 97 -5.34 6.74 -6.27
N LEU A 98 -5.59 5.84 -7.22
CA LEU A 98 -6.55 6.07 -8.29
C LEU A 98 -7.96 6.31 -7.72
N ILE A 99 -8.39 5.47 -6.79
CA ILE A 99 -9.72 5.60 -6.16
C ILE A 99 -9.82 6.89 -5.34
N SER A 100 -8.76 7.29 -4.62
CA SER A 100 -8.83 8.46 -3.74
C SER A 100 -8.64 9.80 -4.45
N ALA A 101 -7.66 9.90 -5.35
CA ALA A 101 -7.33 11.14 -6.03
C ALA A 101 -8.03 11.28 -7.39
N ILE A 102 -7.88 10.28 -8.28
CA ILE A 102 -8.35 10.41 -9.66
C ILE A 102 -9.88 10.45 -9.73
N LEU A 103 -10.58 9.55 -9.02
CA LEU A 103 -12.04 9.58 -8.97
C LEU A 103 -12.58 10.86 -8.34
N PHE A 104 -11.84 11.48 -7.43
CA PHE A 104 -12.20 12.77 -6.86
C PHE A 104 -12.13 13.89 -7.91
N LEU A 105 -11.06 13.93 -8.72
CA LEU A 105 -10.92 14.89 -9.82
C LEU A 105 -12.07 14.78 -10.83
N PHE A 106 -12.48 13.55 -11.16
CA PHE A 106 -13.65 13.27 -12.00
C PHE A 106 -15.01 13.44 -11.29
N ARG A 107 -15.01 13.94 -10.04
CA ARG A 107 -16.19 14.17 -9.20
C ARG A 107 -17.10 12.94 -9.10
N GLN A 108 -16.51 11.74 -9.07
CA GLN A 108 -17.24 10.49 -8.94
C GLN A 108 -17.64 10.26 -7.48
N LYS A 109 -18.93 10.43 -7.16
CA LYS A 109 -19.45 10.36 -5.78
C LYS A 109 -19.40 8.95 -5.17
N TRP A 110 -19.43 7.90 -5.99
CA TRP A 110 -19.43 6.50 -5.54
C TRP A 110 -18.15 6.08 -4.81
N ARG A 111 -17.04 6.79 -5.00
CA ARG A 111 -15.77 6.53 -4.29
C ARG A 111 -15.91 6.64 -2.76
N THR A 112 -16.89 7.40 -2.27
CA THR A 112 -17.01 7.81 -0.87
C THR A 112 -17.10 6.62 0.09
N SER A 113 -17.79 5.55 -0.30
CA SER A 113 -17.96 4.35 0.53
C SER A 113 -16.72 3.47 0.62
N ILE A 114 -15.77 3.61 -0.32
CA ILE A 114 -14.58 2.74 -0.41
C ILE A 114 -13.27 3.49 -0.16
N ASN A 115 -13.28 4.83 -0.18
CA ASN A 115 -12.07 5.65 -0.16
C ASN A 115 -11.11 5.32 0.99
N ARG A 116 -11.65 5.19 2.20
CA ARG A 116 -10.84 4.93 3.40
C ARG A 116 -10.16 3.56 3.36
N ALA A 117 -10.88 2.54 2.89
CA ALA A 117 -10.33 1.19 2.75
C ALA A 117 -9.27 1.14 1.65
N ALA A 118 -9.49 1.87 0.54
CA ALA A 118 -8.53 1.99 -0.55
C ALA A 118 -7.23 2.68 -0.12
N GLU A 119 -7.32 3.77 0.65
CA GLU A 119 -6.16 4.46 1.23
C GLU A 119 -5.38 3.55 2.20
N ALA A 120 -6.08 2.86 3.12
CA ALA A 120 -5.44 1.92 4.04
C ALA A 120 -4.73 0.78 3.29
N MET A 121 -5.36 0.22 2.26
CA MET A 121 -4.76 -0.80 1.39
C MET A 121 -3.48 -0.29 0.74
N THR A 122 -3.46 0.95 0.22
CA THR A 122 -2.25 1.55 -0.36
C THR A 122 -1.14 1.65 0.67
N ILE A 123 -1.41 2.16 1.87
CA ILE A 123 -0.38 2.36 2.90
C ILE A 123 0.26 1.01 3.26
N PHE A 124 -0.54 -0.03 3.51
CA PHE A 124 0.00 -1.36 3.83
C PHE A 124 0.75 -1.99 2.65
N ALA A 125 0.25 -1.83 1.42
CA ALA A 125 0.95 -2.31 0.23
C ALA A 125 2.32 -1.63 0.05
N VAL A 126 2.41 -0.33 0.30
CA VAL A 126 3.67 0.42 0.21
C VAL A 126 4.65 0.02 1.32
N ILE A 127 4.18 -0.22 2.55
CA ILE A 127 5.02 -0.78 3.62
C ILE A 127 5.61 -2.13 3.21
N CYS A 128 4.78 -3.00 2.62
CA CYS A 128 5.23 -4.29 2.06
C CYS A 128 6.15 -4.14 0.85
N ALA A 129 6.09 -3.04 0.10
CA ALA A 129 7.00 -2.78 -1.01
C ALA A 129 8.36 -2.26 -0.54
N LEU A 130 8.38 -1.28 0.37
CA LEU A 130 9.59 -0.56 0.82
C LEU A 130 10.66 -1.45 1.45
N GLN A 131 10.27 -2.60 1.98
CA GLN A 131 11.19 -3.58 2.53
C GLN A 131 12.08 -4.25 1.48
N PHE A 132 11.59 -4.46 0.25
CA PHE A 132 12.33 -5.20 -0.77
C PHE A 132 13.61 -4.47 -1.21
N PRO A 133 13.59 -3.16 -1.57
CA PRO A 133 14.80 -2.39 -1.91
C PRO A 133 15.94 -2.47 -0.90
N ILE A 134 15.63 -2.73 0.37
CA ILE A 134 16.62 -2.89 1.43
C ILE A 134 17.09 -4.35 1.49
N PHE A 135 16.17 -5.29 1.72
CA PHE A 135 16.52 -6.69 1.98
C PHE A 135 16.98 -7.47 0.76
N HIS A 136 16.71 -6.98 -0.46
CA HIS A 136 17.25 -7.60 -1.67
C HIS A 136 18.71 -7.26 -1.94
N THR A 137 19.29 -6.32 -1.19
CA THR A 137 20.71 -6.00 -1.30
C THR A 137 21.53 -6.99 -0.47
N GLY A 138 22.72 -7.33 -0.94
CA GLY A 138 23.63 -8.20 -0.18
C GLY A 138 24.18 -7.55 1.10
N ARG A 139 23.96 -6.24 1.32
CA ARG A 139 24.42 -5.48 2.48
C ARG A 139 23.33 -4.48 2.93
N PRO A 140 22.22 -4.97 3.51
CA PRO A 140 21.07 -4.13 3.85
C PRO A 140 21.42 -2.99 4.81
N TRP A 141 22.37 -3.20 5.73
CA TRP A 141 22.85 -2.16 6.65
C TRP A 141 23.50 -0.98 5.94
N MET A 142 24.13 -1.17 4.77
CA MET A 142 24.67 -0.08 3.96
C MET A 142 23.55 0.59 3.15
N ALA A 143 22.68 -0.21 2.53
CA ALA A 143 21.57 0.29 1.70
C ALA A 143 20.65 1.22 2.48
N ALA A 144 20.44 0.96 3.78
CA ALA A 144 19.57 1.76 4.65
C ALA A 144 19.94 3.26 4.73
N TYR A 145 21.20 3.65 4.49
CA TYR A 145 21.63 5.05 4.58
C TYR A 145 22.41 5.56 3.36
N TRP A 146 23.16 4.70 2.65
CA TRP A 146 23.92 5.11 1.47
C TRP A 146 23.06 5.46 0.26
N LEU A 147 21.79 5.04 0.25
CA LEU A 147 20.82 5.42 -0.78
C LEU A 147 20.23 6.81 -0.55
N LEU A 148 20.44 7.40 0.64
CA LEU A 148 19.98 8.74 0.96
C LEU A 148 21.07 9.77 0.65
N PRO A 149 20.70 10.97 0.16
CA PRO A 149 21.65 12.03 -0.16
C PRO A 149 22.09 12.76 1.11
N LEU A 150 22.85 12.07 1.96
CA LEU A 150 23.33 12.58 3.24
C LEU A 150 24.80 13.02 3.15
N PRO A 151 25.15 14.25 3.59
CA PRO A 151 26.54 14.66 3.73
C PRO A 151 27.32 13.68 4.61
N ASN A 152 28.52 13.30 4.18
CA ASN A 152 29.37 12.37 4.90
C ASN A 152 30.84 12.79 4.80
N GLN A 153 31.69 12.18 5.63
CA GLN A 153 33.12 12.52 5.74
C GLN A 153 33.94 12.24 4.48
N MET A 154 33.38 11.52 3.50
CA MET A 154 34.05 11.12 2.27
C MET A 154 33.64 11.96 1.05
N ASP A 155 32.77 12.96 1.23
CA ASP A 155 32.17 13.75 0.14
C ASP A 155 31.54 12.89 -0.97
N MET A 156 31.06 11.69 -0.59
CA MET A 156 30.46 10.73 -1.52
C MET A 156 28.96 10.96 -1.64
N TRP A 157 28.42 10.84 -2.85
CA TRP A 157 27.00 11.04 -3.14
C TRP A 157 26.39 9.87 -3.92
N PRO A 158 25.07 9.62 -3.78
CA PRO A 158 24.37 8.67 -4.64
C PRO A 158 24.42 9.06 -6.12
N ASN A 159 24.38 8.06 -7.02
CA ASN A 159 24.28 8.29 -8.46
C ASN A 159 22.83 8.59 -8.88
N PHE A 160 22.50 9.87 -9.06
CA PHE A 160 21.18 10.36 -9.48
C PHE A 160 20.73 9.96 -10.90
N ARG A 161 21.54 9.21 -11.65
CA ARG A 161 21.13 8.64 -12.96
C ARG A 161 20.56 7.22 -12.85
N SER A 162 20.63 6.60 -11.67
CA SER A 162 20.17 5.23 -11.46
C SER A 162 18.66 5.18 -11.23
N PRO A 163 17.89 4.41 -12.02
CA PRO A 163 16.46 4.20 -11.77
C PRO A 163 16.18 3.56 -10.39
N LEU A 164 17.08 2.70 -9.90
CA LEU A 164 16.95 2.13 -8.55
C LEU A 164 17.01 3.18 -7.45
N LEU A 165 17.76 4.25 -7.66
CA LEU A 165 17.79 5.37 -6.72
C LEU A 165 16.49 6.20 -6.84
N TRP A 166 15.95 6.34 -8.04
CA TRP A 166 14.66 7.02 -8.23
C TRP A 166 13.54 6.29 -7.50
N ASP A 167 13.55 4.96 -7.45
CA ASP A 167 12.58 4.17 -6.68
C ASP A 167 12.60 4.53 -5.18
N VAL A 168 13.77 4.78 -4.59
CA VAL A 168 13.89 5.21 -3.18
C VAL A 168 13.12 6.51 -2.95
N PHE A 169 13.29 7.49 -3.84
CA PHE A 169 12.59 8.77 -3.74
C PHE A 169 11.10 8.67 -4.11
N ALA A 170 10.78 7.91 -5.17
CA ALA A 170 9.41 7.77 -5.67
C ALA A 170 8.55 7.05 -4.63
N VAL A 171 8.97 5.88 -4.16
CA VAL A 171 8.20 5.09 -3.18
C VAL A 171 8.26 5.77 -1.80
N GLY A 172 9.40 6.36 -1.42
CA GLY A 172 9.52 7.12 -0.18
C GLY A 172 8.57 8.31 -0.11
N THR A 173 8.51 9.11 -1.18
CA THR A 173 7.56 10.25 -1.27
C THR A 173 6.11 9.75 -1.34
N TYR A 174 5.86 8.70 -2.14
CA TYR A 174 4.54 8.09 -2.26
C TYR A 174 4.01 7.53 -0.94
N PHE A 175 4.88 7.05 -0.06
CA PHE A 175 4.48 6.63 1.28
C PHE A 175 4.07 7.81 2.19
N THR A 176 4.67 8.98 1.99
CA THR A 176 4.44 10.16 2.84
C THR A 176 3.25 11.02 2.44
N VAL A 177 2.76 10.90 1.20
CA VAL A 177 1.69 11.73 0.61
C VAL A 177 0.41 10.92 0.45
#